data_AF-A0A2R6ADR2-F1
#
_entry.id   AF-A0A2R6ADR2-F1
#
_cell.length_a   1.000
_cell.length_b   1.000
_cell.length_c   1.000
_cell.angle_alpha   90.00
_cell.angle_beta   90.00
_cell.angle_gamma   90.00
#
_symmetry.space_group_name_H-M   'P 1'
#
loop_
_entity.id
_entity.type
_entity.pdbx_description
1 polymer ?
#
loop_
_entity_poly.entity_id
_entity_poly.type
_entity_poly.pdbx_seq_one_letter_code
_entity_poly.pdbx_strand_id
1 'polypeptide(L)'
;MEIQQIIASEYDFELERVVEWIKTNRFQRVLLQYAPGLAYYMPHIRTYLELNTQAKIFIEGRGRFGACDVFTTLKEFDAVVHFGHTGFLESDYPILYIPAYSNRKLSESIL
;
A
#
# COMPACT_ATOMS: atom_id res chain seq x y z
N MET A 1 -2.71 -4.61 16.88
CA MET A 1 -4.04 -5.03 16.39
C MET A 1 -3.99 -6.45 15.87
N GLU A 2 -5.08 -7.19 16.03
CA GLU A 2 -5.32 -8.41 15.25
C GLU A 2 -5.63 -8.03 13.79
N ILE A 3 -5.32 -8.91 12.82
CA ILE A 3 -5.55 -8.67 11.38
C ILE A 3 -7.00 -8.21 11.09
N GLN A 4 -7.97 -8.72 11.88
CA GLN A 4 -9.38 -8.33 11.86
C GLN A 4 -9.61 -6.81 11.99
N GLN A 5 -8.81 -6.10 12.80
CA GLN A 5 -8.96 -4.64 12.97
C GLN A 5 -8.42 -3.81 11.80
N ILE A 6 -7.51 -4.34 10.95
CA ILE A 6 -7.11 -3.65 9.71
C ILE A 6 -8.25 -3.67 8.70
N ILE A 7 -8.97 -4.80 8.63
CA ILE A 7 -10.11 -4.97 7.73
C ILE A 7 -11.25 -4.00 8.14
N ALA A 8 -11.34 -3.67 9.43
CA ALA A 8 -12.26 -2.68 9.98
C ALA A 8 -11.66 -1.26 10.13
N SER A 9 -10.57 -0.93 9.42
CA SER A 9 -9.90 0.37 9.60
C SER A 9 -10.70 1.55 9.05
N GLU A 10 -10.30 2.76 9.43
CA GLU A 10 -10.89 4.00 8.91
C GLU A 10 -10.59 4.25 7.43
N TYR A 11 -9.70 3.46 6.84
CA TYR A 11 -9.29 3.54 5.44
C TYR A 11 -9.43 2.18 4.72
N ASP A 12 -9.77 2.22 3.44
CA ASP A 12 -9.77 1.06 2.55
C ASP A 12 -8.39 0.90 1.89
N PHE A 13 -7.66 -0.15 2.28
CA PHE A 13 -6.34 -0.47 1.75
C PHE A 13 -6.35 -1.43 0.55
N GLU A 14 -7.52 -1.87 0.09
CA GLU A 14 -7.67 -2.77 -1.06
C GLU A 14 -6.74 -4.00 -0.99
N LEU A 15 -6.55 -4.59 0.20
CA LEU A 15 -5.47 -5.58 0.43
C LEU A 15 -5.57 -6.82 -0.46
N GLU A 16 -6.78 -7.26 -0.79
CA GLU A 16 -7.02 -8.37 -1.71
C GLU A 16 -6.50 -8.05 -3.12
N ARG A 17 -6.70 -6.82 -3.59
CA ARG A 17 -6.14 -6.33 -4.87
C ARG A 17 -4.61 -6.32 -4.83
N VAL A 18 -4.03 -5.90 -3.71
CA VAL A 18 -2.56 -5.93 -3.53
C VAL A 18 -2.04 -7.37 -3.59
N VAL A 19 -2.70 -8.31 -2.91
CA VAL A 19 -2.34 -9.75 -2.93
C VAL A 19 -2.40 -10.31 -4.35
N GLU A 20 -3.50 -10.05 -5.06
CA GLU A 20 -3.71 -10.56 -6.42
C GLU A 20 -2.67 -9.99 -7.39
N TRP A 21 -2.38 -8.69 -7.27
CA TRP A 21 -1.36 -8.03 -8.07
C TRP A 21 0.04 -8.62 -7.85
N ILE A 22 0.41 -8.88 -6.58
CA ILE A 22 1.70 -9.52 -6.25
C ILE A 22 1.77 -10.93 -6.84
N LYS A 23 0.70 -11.73 -6.68
CA LYS A 23 0.65 -13.13 -7.17
C LYS A 23 0.71 -13.24 -8.68
N THR A 24 -0.12 -12.47 -9.38
CA THR A 24 -0.21 -12.49 -10.84
C THR A 24 1.14 -12.15 -11.47
N ASN A 25 1.85 -11.17 -10.91
CA ASN A 25 3.15 -10.76 -11.40
C ASN A 25 4.33 -11.56 -10.83
N ARG A 26 4.08 -12.48 -9.89
CA ARG A 26 5.08 -13.34 -9.23
C ARG A 26 6.23 -12.57 -8.57
N PHE A 27 5.96 -11.37 -8.06
CA PHE A 27 6.97 -10.57 -7.35
C PHE A 27 7.48 -11.31 -6.12
N GLN A 28 8.79 -11.24 -5.87
CA GLN A 28 9.48 -11.91 -4.77
C GLN A 28 9.85 -10.94 -3.65
N ARG A 29 10.15 -9.68 -3.99
CA ARG A 29 10.56 -8.64 -3.05
C ARG A 29 9.79 -7.36 -3.33
N VAL A 30 8.87 -7.01 -2.44
CA VAL A 30 7.98 -5.86 -2.62
C VAL A 30 8.24 -4.83 -1.53
N LEU A 31 8.37 -3.57 -1.92
CA LEU A 31 8.52 -2.45 -1.01
C LEU A 31 7.18 -1.74 -0.80
N LEU A 32 6.81 -1.48 0.45
CA LEU A 32 5.68 -0.65 0.81
C LEU A 32 6.15 0.78 1.06
N GLN A 33 5.63 1.72 0.28
CA GLN A 33 5.71 3.16 0.52
C GLN A 33 4.35 3.66 1.02
N TYR A 34 4.34 4.69 1.86
CA TYR A 34 3.11 5.15 2.52
C TYR A 34 3.14 6.63 2.85
N ALA A 35 1.97 7.27 2.89
CA ALA A 35 1.79 8.56 3.52
C ALA A 35 2.04 8.48 5.04
N PRO A 36 2.75 9.42 5.69
CA PRO A 36 3.12 9.32 7.11
C PRO A 36 1.98 8.97 8.08
N GLY A 37 0.77 9.47 7.82
CA GLY A 37 -0.42 9.17 8.64
C GLY A 37 -0.84 7.68 8.62
N LEU A 38 -0.32 6.90 7.68
CA LEU A 38 -0.61 5.47 7.54
C LEU A 38 0.46 4.57 8.18
N ALA A 39 1.53 5.15 8.74
CA ALA A 39 2.66 4.39 9.31
C ALA A 39 2.23 3.33 10.34
N TYR A 40 1.19 3.64 11.13
CA TYR A 40 0.61 2.75 12.12
C TYR A 40 0.12 1.41 11.53
N TYR A 41 -0.40 1.42 10.31
CA TYR A 41 -0.96 0.23 9.66
C TYR A 41 0.10 -0.66 9.00
N MET A 42 1.27 -0.12 8.66
CA MET A 42 2.26 -0.79 7.82
C MET A 42 2.75 -2.14 8.36
N PRO A 43 3.09 -2.31 9.66
CA PRO A 43 3.52 -3.61 10.18
C PRO A 43 2.45 -4.68 9.99
N HIS A 44 1.19 -4.30 10.15
CA HIS A 44 0.06 -5.21 10.05
C HIS A 44 -0.26 -5.57 8.59
N ILE A 45 -0.22 -4.58 7.68
CA ILE A 45 -0.34 -4.80 6.24
C ILE A 45 0.78 -5.72 5.74
N ARG A 46 2.03 -5.47 6.15
CA ARG A 46 3.16 -6.35 5.84
C ARG A 46 2.86 -7.80 6.24
N THR A 47 2.46 -8.04 7.48
CA THR A 47 2.13 -9.39 7.96
C THR A 47 1.00 -10.02 7.15
N TYR A 48 -0.06 -9.27 6.83
CA TYR A 48 -1.14 -9.78 5.99
C TYR A 48 -0.65 -10.20 4.60
N LEU A 49 0.16 -9.37 3.94
CA LEU A 49 0.70 -9.66 2.61
C LEU A 49 1.66 -10.85 2.63
N GLU A 50 2.51 -10.98 3.66
CA GLU A 50 3.41 -12.12 3.84
C GLU A 50 2.66 -13.43 4.11
N LEU A 51 1.52 -13.39 4.81
CA LEU A 51 0.69 -14.58 5.04
C LEU A 51 -0.07 -15.02 3.79
N ASN A 52 -0.38 -14.08 2.88
CA ASN A 52 -1.23 -14.33 1.72
C ASN A 52 -0.46 -14.41 0.40
N THR A 53 0.86 -14.18 0.39
CA THR A 53 1.74 -14.25 -0.77
C THR A 53 3.02 -15.00 -0.43
N GLN A 54 3.85 -15.32 -1.43
CA GLN A 54 5.20 -15.85 -1.21
C GLN A 54 6.27 -14.76 -1.21
N ALA A 55 5.87 -13.50 -1.39
CA ALA A 55 6.78 -12.37 -1.49
C ALA A 55 7.30 -11.97 -0.11
N LYS A 56 8.56 -11.56 -0.04
CA LYS A 56 9.12 -10.88 1.12
C LYS A 56 8.75 -9.40 1.06
N ILE A 57 8.13 -8.90 2.12
CA ILE A 57 7.56 -7.56 2.14
C ILE A 57 8.39 -6.64 3.03
N PHE A 58 8.75 -5.47 2.50
CA PHE A 58 9.59 -4.49 3.16
C PHE A 58 8.84 -3.19 3.34
N ILE A 59 9.11 -2.46 4.42
CA ILE A 59 8.49 -1.17 4.70
C ILE A 59 9.56 -0.09 4.54
N GLU A 60 9.29 0.91 3.72
CA GLU A 60 10.16 2.08 3.56
C GLU A 60 10.03 3.00 4.79
N GLY A 61 11.10 3.21 5.55
CA GLY A 61 11.00 3.81 6.89
C GLY A 61 10.70 5.31 6.95
N ARG A 62 10.87 6.07 5.87
CA ARG A 62 10.72 7.54 5.87
C ARG A 62 9.27 8.00 5.72
N GLY A 63 8.46 7.26 4.98
CA GLY A 63 7.16 7.73 4.49
C GLY A 63 7.29 8.78 3.39
N ARG A 64 6.19 9.06 2.68
CA ARG A 64 6.15 9.87 1.46
C ARG A 64 5.06 10.93 1.51
N PHE A 65 5.41 12.15 1.14
CA PHE A 65 4.49 13.30 1.19
C PHE A 65 3.54 13.39 -0.01
N GLY A 66 3.73 12.55 -1.03
CA GLY A 66 2.92 12.58 -2.24
C GLY A 66 3.19 11.40 -3.17
N ALA A 67 2.37 11.25 -4.21
CA ALA A 67 2.65 10.34 -5.32
C ALA A 67 3.88 10.78 -6.16
N CYS A 68 4.29 12.05 -6.07
CA CYS A 68 5.50 12.56 -6.73
C CYS A 68 6.82 12.03 -6.16
N ASP A 69 6.79 11.46 -4.95
CA ASP A 69 7.97 10.98 -4.21
C ASP A 69 8.06 9.43 -4.22
N VAL A 70 7.29 8.78 -5.09
CA VAL A 70 7.34 7.33 -5.27
C VAL A 70 8.68 6.90 -5.88
N PHE A 71 9.16 5.72 -5.49
CA PHE A 71 10.33 5.15 -6.14
C PHE A 71 9.95 4.52 -7.48
N THR A 72 10.64 4.94 -8.53
CA THR A 72 10.39 4.51 -9.92
C THR A 72 11.48 3.60 -10.48
N THR A 73 12.52 3.28 -9.71
CA THR A 73 13.52 2.26 -10.05
C THR A 73 14.27 1.85 -8.79
N LEU A 74 14.20 0.57 -8.42
CA LEU A 74 14.98 -0.03 -7.34
C LEU A 74 15.50 -1.39 -7.81
N LYS A 75 16.81 -1.65 -7.64
CA LYS A 75 17.40 -2.91 -8.13
C LYS A 75 17.11 -4.08 -7.20
N GLU A 76 16.85 -3.79 -5.93
CA GLU A 76 16.68 -4.75 -4.86
C GLU A 76 15.23 -5.17 -4.64
N PHE A 77 14.28 -4.56 -5.36
CA PHE A 77 12.85 -4.80 -5.21
C PHE A 77 12.24 -4.94 -6.60
N ASP A 78 11.29 -5.86 -6.73
CA ASP A 78 10.61 -6.12 -8.00
C ASP A 78 9.50 -5.10 -8.24
N ALA A 79 8.93 -4.55 -7.16
CA ALA A 79 7.77 -3.69 -7.22
C ALA A 79 7.62 -2.80 -5.97
N VAL A 80 6.87 -1.72 -6.13
CA VAL A 80 6.44 -0.81 -5.06
C VAL A 80 4.92 -0.81 -4.94
N VAL A 81 4.42 -0.88 -3.71
CA VAL A 81 3.02 -0.54 -3.38
C VAL A 81 3.04 0.79 -2.64
N HIS A 82 2.38 1.81 -3.18
CA HIS A 82 2.38 3.17 -2.64
C HIS A 82 1.00 3.53 -2.08
N PHE A 83 0.89 3.60 -0.75
CA PHE A 83 -0.35 3.88 -0.04
C PHE A 83 -0.55 5.37 0.23
N GLY A 84 -1.81 5.83 0.11
CA GLY A 84 -2.28 7.15 0.52
C GLY A 84 -2.35 8.19 -0.59
N HIS A 85 -2.02 7.84 -1.84
CA HIS A 85 -2.04 8.78 -2.96
C HIS A 85 -2.50 8.13 -4.26
N THR A 86 -3.19 8.90 -5.09
CA THR A 86 -3.51 8.52 -6.47
C THR A 86 -2.27 8.64 -7.35
N GLY A 87 -2.02 7.64 -8.20
CA GLY A 87 -0.91 7.66 -9.14
C GLY A 87 -1.15 8.59 -10.32
N PHE A 88 -0.08 9.24 -10.79
CA PHE A 88 -0.08 10.05 -12.00
C PHE A 88 1.20 9.89 -12.84
N LEU A 89 2.19 9.15 -12.34
CA LEU A 89 3.48 8.95 -13.00
C LEU A 89 3.44 7.70 -13.88
N GLU A 90 3.88 7.84 -15.12
CA GLU A 90 4.18 6.71 -16.01
C GLU A 90 5.58 6.17 -15.68
N SER A 91 5.69 4.86 -15.48
CA SER A 91 6.96 4.20 -15.15
C SER A 91 6.95 2.77 -15.71
N ASP A 92 8.09 2.34 -16.25
CA ASP A 92 8.32 0.94 -16.63
C ASP A 92 8.53 0.04 -15.40
N TYR A 93 8.81 0.64 -14.25
CA TYR A 93 8.95 -0.08 -12.98
C TYR A 93 7.58 -0.34 -12.36
N PRO A 94 7.29 -1.57 -11.87
CA PRO A 94 5.98 -1.89 -11.34
C PRO A 94 5.63 -1.10 -10.07
N ILE A 95 4.62 -0.23 -10.18
CA ILE A 95 4.08 0.54 -9.06
C ILE A 95 2.57 0.31 -8.97
N LEU A 96 2.09 -0.09 -7.80
CA LEU A 96 0.68 -0.14 -7.47
C LEU A 96 0.33 0.99 -6.50
N TYR A 97 -0.49 1.94 -6.95
CA TYR A 97 -1.01 3.01 -6.10
C TYR A 97 -2.30 2.55 -5.43
N ILE A 98 -2.35 2.70 -4.11
CA ILE A 98 -3.53 2.47 -3.28
C ILE A 98 -3.91 3.80 -2.62
N PRO A 99 -5.01 4.46 -3.04
CA PRO A 99 -5.38 5.78 -2.54
C PRO A 99 -5.65 5.82 -1.03
N ALA A 100 -6.04 4.70 -0.42
CA ALA A 100 -6.46 4.62 0.98
C ALA A 100 -7.67 5.53 1.28
N TYR A 101 -8.78 5.34 0.56
CA TYR A 101 -9.99 6.14 0.77
C TYR A 101 -10.54 5.97 2.19
N SER A 102 -11.06 7.05 2.77
CA SER A 102 -11.69 6.96 4.09
C SER A 102 -13.03 6.23 4.00
N ASN A 103 -13.27 5.32 4.94
CA ASN A 103 -14.54 4.62 5.14
C ASN A 103 -15.59 5.47 5.87
N ARG A 104 -15.27 6.73 6.22
CA ARG A 104 -16.19 7.64 6.91
C ARG A 104 -17.28 8.09 5.95
N LYS A 105 -18.53 8.03 6.42
CA LYS A 105 -19.67 8.63 5.73
C LYS A 105 -19.68 10.13 6.01
N LEU A 106 -19.80 10.93 4.96
CA LEU A 106 -20.06 12.37 5.09
C LEU A 106 -21.50 12.57 5.57
N SER A 107 -21.72 13.51 6.49
CA SER A 107 -23.08 13.89 6.89
C SER A 107 -23.67 14.87 5.88
N GLU A 108 -25.00 14.82 5.69
CA GLU A 108 -25.74 15.71 4.78
C GLU A 108 -25.63 17.19 5.16
N SER A 109 -25.24 17.50 6.39
CA SER A 109 -25.02 18.87 6.87
C SER A 109 -23.77 19.55 6.31
N ILE A 110 -22.95 18.85 5.51
CA ILE A 110 -21.67 19.33 4.96
C ILE A 110 -21.63 19.19 3.42
N LEU A 111 -22.74 18.77 2.80
CA LEU A 111 -22.94 18.70 1.34
C LEU A 111 -23.97 19.75 0.91
#